data_AF-A0A938W1V1-F1
#
_entry.id   AF-A0A938W1V1-F1
#
_cell.length_a   1.000
_cell.length_b   1.000
_cell.length_c   1.000
_cell.angle_alpha   90.00
_cell.angle_beta   90.00
_cell.angle_gamma   90.00
#
_symmetry.space_group_name_H-M   'P 1'
#
loop_
_entity.id
_entity.type
_entity.pdbx_description
1 polymer ?
#
loop_
_entity_poly.entity_id
_entity_poly.type
_entity_poly.pdbx_seq_one_letter_code
_entity_poly.pdbx_strand_id
1 'polypeptide(L)'
;MWSATWLRRLRMLEPVSLRDLRGFIFDMDGVIYRGDTALPGAAEFLDRLQRLDVPFLFLTNNATMPPAKVAARLSRMGITADPVQIITSAEVAAAGIAQAVDGRRALVVGEEGLRLAMTDAGFALVEDHRQADVVVAALDRELTYARLREATLAIFRGVGFFATNLDRNLPTEDGLAPGAGAIVAALETATGVKPVAFGKPEPGMFHYALRRLNAPADLVAAIGDRIDTDIIGAQAAGVHTIAVLTGVSTVGEMLAMRPRPEWVFPGLRELDAAYFSRQC
;
A
#
# COMPACT_ATOMS: atom_id res chain seq x y z
N MET A 1 25.57 31.61 -32.95
CA MET A 1 26.40 30.54 -32.34
C MET A 1 25.62 30.03 -31.15
N TRP A 2 24.88 28.95 -31.35
CA TRP A 2 23.80 28.50 -30.46
C TRP A 2 24.40 27.58 -29.40
N SER A 3 24.35 27.98 -28.13
CA SER A 3 25.01 27.26 -27.03
C SER A 3 24.32 25.93 -26.70
N ALA A 4 25.12 24.90 -26.45
CA ALA A 4 24.72 23.52 -26.09
C ALA A 4 23.83 23.39 -24.83
N THR A 5 23.61 24.48 -24.11
CA THR A 5 22.89 24.52 -22.82
C THR A 5 21.37 24.36 -22.96
N TRP A 6 20.78 24.69 -24.11
CA TRP A 6 19.33 24.50 -24.36
C TRP A 6 18.97 23.08 -24.83
N LEU A 7 19.88 22.39 -25.52
CA LEU A 7 19.68 21.00 -25.97
C LEU A 7 19.53 20.02 -24.80
N ARG A 8 20.01 20.36 -23.60
CA ARG A 8 19.79 19.56 -22.38
C ARG A 8 18.39 19.73 -21.76
N ARG A 9 17.70 20.84 -22.03
CA ARG A 9 16.33 21.13 -21.55
C ARG A 9 15.23 20.72 -22.54
N LEU A 10 15.64 20.33 -23.75
CA LEU A 10 14.79 19.81 -24.83
C LEU A 10 15.01 18.31 -25.08
N ARG A 11 15.44 17.55 -24.05
CA ARG A 11 14.95 16.17 -23.91
C ARG A 11 13.49 16.29 -23.48
N MET A 12 12.62 16.60 -24.43
CA MET A 12 11.23 16.15 -24.33
C MET A 12 11.33 14.66 -24.02
N LEU A 13 10.83 14.29 -22.84
CA LEU A 13 10.88 12.93 -22.30
C LEU A 13 10.44 11.98 -23.42
N GLU A 14 11.37 11.20 -23.97
CA GLU A 14 10.93 10.04 -24.73
C GLU A 14 10.09 9.19 -23.77
N PRO A 15 8.92 8.67 -24.21
CA PRO A 15 8.08 7.87 -23.34
C PRO A 15 8.92 6.70 -22.81
N VAL A 16 9.04 6.61 -21.48
CA VAL A 16 9.72 5.52 -20.78
C VAL A 16 9.11 4.22 -21.29
N SER A 17 9.93 3.34 -21.86
CA SER A 17 9.46 2.04 -22.28
C SER A 17 9.33 1.12 -21.07
N LEU A 18 8.49 0.09 -21.15
CA LEU A 18 8.34 -0.91 -20.09
C LEU A 18 9.70 -1.49 -19.65
N ARG A 19 10.67 -1.56 -20.57
CA ARG A 19 12.00 -2.14 -20.37
C ARG A 19 12.98 -1.20 -19.66
N ASP A 20 12.68 0.10 -19.67
CA ASP A 20 13.52 1.08 -18.98
C ASP A 20 13.29 1.06 -17.47
N LEU A 21 12.16 0.51 -17.03
CA LEU A 21 11.83 0.31 -15.62
C LEU A 21 12.89 -0.53 -14.91
N ARG A 22 13.31 -0.03 -13.75
CA ARG A 22 14.37 -0.59 -12.90
C ARG A 22 13.88 -1.05 -11.54
N GLY A 23 12.59 -0.91 -11.24
CA GLY A 23 12.03 -1.44 -10.02
C GLY A 23 10.51 -1.47 -10.02
N PHE A 24 9.96 -2.27 -9.12
CA PHE A 24 8.52 -2.52 -9.07
C PHE A 24 7.96 -2.39 -7.65
N ILE A 25 6.74 -1.87 -7.57
CA ILE A 25 5.94 -1.85 -6.34
C ILE A 25 4.68 -2.66 -6.62
N PHE A 26 4.50 -3.79 -5.95
CA PHE A 26 3.36 -4.67 -6.18
C PHE A 26 2.29 -4.44 -5.13
N ASP A 27 1.05 -4.16 -5.54
CA ASP A 27 -0.09 -4.58 -4.71
C ASP A 27 -0.08 -6.12 -4.53
N MET A 28 -0.80 -6.62 -3.54
CA MET A 28 -0.79 -8.04 -3.17
C MET A 28 -2.09 -8.77 -3.55
N ASP A 29 -3.23 -8.33 -3.03
CA ASP A 29 -4.52 -9.02 -3.16
C ASP A 29 -5.16 -8.73 -4.53
N GLY A 30 -5.17 -9.71 -5.42
CA GLY A 30 -5.62 -9.53 -6.80
C GLY A 30 -4.48 -9.33 -7.80
N VAL A 31 -3.23 -9.19 -7.33
CA VAL A 31 -2.02 -9.08 -8.16
C VAL A 31 -1.07 -10.27 -7.94
N ILE A 32 -0.70 -10.54 -6.69
CA ILE A 32 0.20 -11.65 -6.33
C ILE A 32 -0.59 -12.92 -6.02
N TYR A 33 -1.70 -12.79 -5.31
CA TYR A 33 -2.51 -13.92 -4.86
C TYR A 33 -4.00 -13.55 -4.78
N ARG A 34 -4.83 -14.58 -4.61
CA ARG A 34 -6.24 -14.45 -4.20
C ARG A 34 -6.51 -15.43 -3.06
N GLY A 35 -6.89 -14.91 -1.90
CA GLY A 35 -6.97 -15.73 -0.69
C GLY A 35 -5.60 -16.34 -0.41
N ASP A 36 -5.54 -17.66 -0.23
CA ASP A 36 -4.29 -18.37 0.04
C ASP A 36 -3.64 -19.02 -1.20
N THR A 37 -4.05 -18.61 -2.41
CA THR A 37 -3.51 -19.15 -3.68
C THR A 37 -2.78 -18.08 -4.48
N ALA A 38 -1.52 -18.33 -4.85
CA ALA A 38 -0.78 -17.47 -5.77
C ALA A 38 -1.45 -17.39 -7.15
N LEU A 39 -1.42 -16.20 -7.76
CA LEU A 39 -1.92 -16.00 -9.10
C LEU A 39 -0.93 -16.53 -10.15
N PRO A 40 -1.41 -16.96 -11.34
CA PRO A 40 -0.54 -17.51 -12.38
C PRO A 40 0.57 -16.54 -12.80
N GLY A 41 1.82 -17.02 -12.77
CA GLY A 41 3.00 -16.23 -13.16
C GLY A 41 3.59 -15.37 -12.04
N ALA A 42 2.94 -15.26 -10.88
CA ALA A 42 3.43 -14.42 -9.78
C ALA A 42 4.78 -14.91 -9.22
N ALA A 43 4.87 -16.21 -8.90
CA ALA A 43 6.10 -16.80 -8.37
C ALA A 43 7.24 -16.74 -9.39
N GLU A 44 6.96 -17.06 -10.65
CA GLU A 44 7.95 -17.05 -11.72
C GLU A 44 8.48 -15.64 -12.02
N PHE A 45 7.59 -14.64 -12.03
CA PHE A 45 7.97 -13.26 -12.27
C PHE A 45 8.84 -12.72 -11.14
N LEU A 46 8.43 -12.93 -9.88
CA LEU A 46 9.18 -12.47 -8.71
C LEU A 46 10.54 -13.19 -8.58
N ASP A 47 10.61 -14.50 -8.82
CA ASP A 47 11.86 -15.25 -8.84
C ASP A 47 12.83 -14.70 -9.90
N ARG A 48 12.32 -14.39 -11.10
CA ARG A 48 13.16 -13.83 -12.17
C ARG A 48 13.64 -12.42 -11.83
N LEU A 49 12.81 -11.57 -11.21
CA LEU A 49 13.24 -10.26 -10.71
C LEU A 49 14.37 -10.41 -9.68
N GLN A 50 14.24 -11.36 -8.73
CA GLN A 50 15.29 -11.63 -7.74
C GLN A 50 16.60 -12.10 -8.40
N ARG A 51 16.53 -13.07 -9.33
CA ARG A 51 17.73 -13.60 -10.02
C ARG A 51 18.46 -12.56 -10.88
N LEU A 52 17.77 -11.52 -11.30
CA LEU A 52 18.31 -10.44 -12.13
C LEU A 52 18.58 -9.16 -11.32
N ASP A 53 18.51 -9.24 -9.99
CA ASP A 53 18.72 -8.11 -9.08
C ASP A 53 17.85 -6.88 -9.41
N VAL A 54 16.64 -7.11 -9.93
CA VAL A 54 15.67 -6.03 -10.17
C VAL A 54 14.93 -5.77 -8.85
N PRO A 55 15.11 -4.62 -8.19
CA PRO A 55 14.53 -4.35 -6.88
C PRO A 55 13.00 -4.24 -6.95
N PHE A 56 12.33 -4.84 -5.97
CA PHE A 56 10.90 -4.70 -5.81
C PHE A 56 10.46 -4.74 -4.35
N LEU A 57 9.29 -4.14 -4.10
CA LEU A 57 8.58 -4.18 -2.83
C LEU A 57 7.13 -4.60 -3.03
N PHE A 58 6.56 -5.24 -2.02
CA PHE A 58 5.13 -5.44 -1.85
C PHE A 58 4.54 -4.29 -1.04
N LEU A 59 3.34 -3.86 -1.41
CA LEU A 59 2.67 -2.69 -0.84
C LEU A 59 1.19 -3.00 -0.59
N THR A 60 0.83 -3.24 0.67
CA THR A 60 -0.53 -3.68 1.05
C THR A 60 -1.22 -2.71 2.01
N ASN A 61 -2.50 -2.44 1.76
CA ASN A 61 -3.34 -1.73 2.72
C ASN A 61 -3.68 -2.57 3.96
N ASN A 62 -3.36 -3.86 3.99
CA ASN A 62 -3.62 -4.70 5.15
C ASN A 62 -2.72 -4.32 6.34
N ALA A 63 -3.34 -3.89 7.45
CA ALA A 63 -2.68 -3.52 8.70
C ALA A 63 -2.81 -4.59 9.81
N THR A 64 -3.39 -5.75 9.50
CA THR A 64 -3.67 -6.79 10.51
C THR A 64 -2.46 -7.64 10.89
N MET A 65 -1.54 -7.82 9.94
CA MET A 65 -0.38 -8.70 10.09
C MET A 65 0.93 -7.91 9.97
N PRO A 66 1.96 -8.24 10.77
CA PRO A 66 3.28 -7.68 10.58
C PRO A 66 3.96 -8.26 9.32
N PRO A 67 4.95 -7.53 8.72
CA PRO A 67 5.66 -7.97 7.52
C PRO A 67 6.18 -9.41 7.56
N ALA A 68 6.71 -9.86 8.70
CA ALA A 68 7.20 -11.23 8.88
C ALA A 68 6.12 -12.30 8.68
N LYS A 69 4.87 -12.05 9.12
CA LYS A 69 3.75 -12.99 8.91
C LYS A 69 3.27 -12.97 7.47
N VAL A 70 3.32 -11.80 6.81
CA VAL A 70 3.01 -11.68 5.38
C VAL A 70 4.04 -12.44 4.54
N ALA A 71 5.34 -12.31 4.85
CA ALA A 71 6.40 -13.08 4.20
C ALA A 71 6.19 -14.60 4.38
N ALA A 72 5.90 -15.05 5.59
CA ALA A 72 5.62 -16.47 5.85
C ALA A 72 4.37 -16.98 5.10
N ARG A 73 3.37 -16.12 4.87
CA ARG A 73 2.22 -16.45 4.01
C ARG A 73 2.63 -16.60 2.55
N LEU A 74 3.42 -15.69 2.02
CA LEU A 74 3.96 -15.78 0.65
C LEU A 74 4.79 -17.06 0.46
N SER A 75 5.61 -17.44 1.45
CA SER A 75 6.40 -18.69 1.37
C SER A 75 5.52 -19.94 1.24
N ARG A 76 4.36 -19.98 1.91
CA ARG A 76 3.40 -21.08 1.77
C ARG A 76 2.78 -21.15 0.36
N MET A 77 2.82 -20.05 -0.38
CA MET A 77 2.37 -19.95 -1.77
C MET A 77 3.51 -20.16 -2.78
N GLY A 78 4.71 -20.53 -2.33
CA GLY A 78 5.88 -20.72 -3.19
C GLY A 78 6.59 -19.43 -3.60
N ILE A 79 6.32 -18.32 -2.91
CA ILE A 79 6.93 -17.02 -3.17
C ILE A 79 7.90 -16.68 -2.05
N THR A 80 9.18 -16.57 -2.39
CA THR A 80 10.22 -16.16 -1.44
C THR A 80 10.24 -14.64 -1.32
N ALA A 81 9.99 -14.10 -0.13
CA ALA A 81 10.04 -12.67 0.15
C ALA A 81 10.74 -12.42 1.49
N ASP A 82 11.66 -11.45 1.52
CA ASP A 82 12.20 -10.93 2.78
C ASP A 82 11.16 -10.00 3.43
N PRO A 83 10.93 -10.06 4.75
CA PRO A 83 10.07 -9.10 5.45
C PRO A 83 10.35 -7.62 5.12
N VAL A 84 11.60 -7.23 4.84
CA VAL A 84 11.96 -5.86 4.44
C VAL A 84 11.33 -5.44 3.11
N GLN A 85 10.99 -6.42 2.26
CA GLN A 85 10.34 -6.16 0.98
C GLN A 85 8.85 -5.84 1.13
N ILE A 86 8.27 -5.99 2.31
CA ILE A 86 6.83 -5.85 2.53
C ILE A 86 6.58 -4.55 3.29
N ILE A 87 5.83 -3.64 2.68
CA ILE A 87 5.32 -2.43 3.31
C ILE A 87 3.83 -2.60 3.56
N THR A 88 3.43 -2.45 4.82
CA THR A 88 2.03 -2.44 5.24
C THR A 88 1.55 -1.01 5.52
N SER A 89 0.25 -0.78 5.41
CA SER A 89 -0.33 0.52 5.80
C SER A 89 -0.13 0.85 7.28
N ALA A 90 -0.03 -0.17 8.14
CA ALA A 90 0.32 -0.02 9.55
C ALA A 90 1.71 0.61 9.74
N GLU A 91 2.71 0.11 9.01
CA GLU A 91 4.07 0.63 9.06
C GLU A 91 4.16 2.08 8.57
N VAL A 92 3.51 2.38 7.44
CA VAL A 92 3.49 3.73 6.88
C VAL A 92 2.78 4.70 7.83
N ALA A 93 1.65 4.29 8.41
CA ALA A 93 0.93 5.09 9.38
C ALA A 93 1.79 5.35 10.62
N ALA A 94 2.37 4.32 11.23
CA ALA A 94 3.20 4.48 12.42
C ALA A 94 4.39 5.41 12.18
N ALA A 95 5.10 5.25 11.06
CA ALA A 95 6.22 6.10 10.70
C ALA A 95 5.78 7.56 10.41
N GLY A 96 4.65 7.76 9.74
CA GLY A 96 4.10 9.08 9.46
C GLY A 96 3.62 9.81 10.72
N ILE A 97 2.91 9.11 11.59
CA ILE A 97 2.43 9.64 12.87
C ILE A 97 3.62 10.00 13.77
N ALA A 98 4.65 9.15 13.82
CA ALA A 98 5.88 9.42 14.57
C ALA A 98 6.60 10.72 14.14
N GLN A 99 6.42 11.16 12.89
CA GLN A 99 6.97 12.42 12.38
C GLN A 99 6.02 13.59 12.58
N ALA A 100 4.71 13.34 12.61
CA ALA A 100 3.68 14.38 12.70
C ALA A 100 3.36 14.81 14.14
N VAL A 101 3.65 13.98 15.14
CA VAL A 101 3.33 14.26 16.55
C VAL A 101 4.52 14.06 17.49
N ASP A 102 4.55 14.87 18.54
CA ASP A 102 5.51 14.73 19.63
C ASP A 102 5.08 13.67 20.66
N GLY A 103 3.77 13.52 20.86
CA GLY A 103 3.18 12.56 21.79
C GLY A 103 3.50 11.11 21.42
N ARG A 104 3.73 10.27 22.42
CA ARG A 104 4.20 8.89 22.24
C ARG A 104 3.29 7.86 22.90
N ARG A 105 2.06 8.22 23.26
CA ARG A 105 1.05 7.28 23.75
C ARG A 105 -0.07 7.11 22.74
N ALA A 106 -0.17 5.92 22.16
CA ALA A 106 -1.15 5.63 21.12
C ALA A 106 -2.27 4.74 21.68
N LEU A 107 -3.52 5.17 21.48
CA LEU A 107 -4.68 4.29 21.61
C LEU A 107 -4.96 3.68 20.23
N VAL A 108 -4.88 2.35 20.16
CA VAL A 108 -4.94 1.61 18.90
C VAL A 108 -6.23 0.81 18.80
N VAL A 109 -7.00 1.08 17.75
CA VAL A 109 -8.10 0.21 17.29
C VAL A 109 -7.60 -0.57 16.10
N GLY A 110 -7.15 -1.80 16.33
CA GLY A 110 -6.53 -2.61 15.28
C GLY A 110 -5.82 -3.84 15.85
N GLU A 111 -5.50 -4.76 14.94
CA GLU A 111 -4.87 -6.03 15.29
C GLU A 111 -3.34 -5.92 15.49
N GLU A 112 -2.70 -7.07 15.68
CA GLU A 112 -1.28 -7.21 15.99
C GLU A 112 -0.36 -6.44 15.04
N GLY A 113 -0.62 -6.43 13.73
CA GLY A 113 0.19 -5.71 12.75
C GLY A 113 0.32 -4.22 13.06
N LEU A 114 -0.81 -3.55 13.35
CA LEU A 114 -0.80 -2.14 13.74
C LEU A 114 -0.16 -1.93 15.12
N ARG A 115 -0.48 -2.78 16.10
CA ARG A 115 0.07 -2.66 17.45
C ARG A 115 1.60 -2.77 17.46
N LEU A 116 2.15 -3.72 16.70
CA LEU A 116 3.59 -3.89 16.57
C LEU A 116 4.21 -2.69 15.84
N ALA A 117 3.66 -2.27 14.69
CA ALA A 117 4.17 -1.12 13.95
C ALA A 117 4.23 0.17 14.79
N MET A 118 3.20 0.44 15.61
CA MET A 118 3.20 1.58 16.53
C MET A 118 4.28 1.44 17.61
N THR A 119 4.47 0.24 18.17
CA THR A 119 5.50 0.00 19.18
C THR A 119 6.90 0.16 18.61
N ASP A 120 7.15 -0.38 17.41
CA ASP A 120 8.42 -0.25 16.68
C ASP A 120 8.73 1.20 16.31
N ALA A 121 7.70 2.02 16.07
CA ALA A 121 7.82 3.46 15.87
C ALA A 121 7.97 4.27 17.18
N GLY A 122 8.10 3.60 18.33
CA GLY A 122 8.38 4.21 19.63
C GLY A 122 7.15 4.69 20.39
N PHE A 123 5.95 4.20 20.07
CA PHE A 123 4.75 4.51 20.84
C PHE A 123 4.52 3.49 21.97
N ALA A 124 4.18 3.99 23.16
CA ALA A 124 3.57 3.20 24.21
C ALA A 124 2.08 3.03 23.89
N LEU A 125 1.59 1.79 23.86
CA LEU A 125 0.18 1.51 23.65
C LEU A 125 -0.60 1.72 24.96
N VAL A 126 -1.67 2.51 24.88
CA VAL A 126 -2.55 2.78 26.02
C VAL A 126 -3.99 2.42 25.68
N GLU A 127 -4.72 1.91 26.66
CA GLU A 127 -6.13 1.51 26.50
C GLU A 127 -7.08 2.54 27.14
N ASP A 128 -6.58 3.40 28.05
CA ASP A 128 -7.35 4.48 28.69
C ASP A 128 -7.30 5.76 27.84
N HIS A 129 -8.47 6.21 27.38
CA HIS A 129 -8.59 7.42 26.56
C HIS A 129 -7.97 8.68 27.17
N ARG A 130 -7.84 8.75 28.50
CA ARG A 130 -7.25 9.91 29.21
C ARG A 130 -5.74 10.00 29.04
N GLN A 131 -5.10 8.87 28.71
CA GLN A 131 -3.65 8.77 28.54
C GLN A 131 -3.22 8.92 27.09
N ALA A 132 -4.14 8.77 26.14
CA ALA A 132 -3.83 8.82 24.72
C ALA A 132 -3.35 10.23 24.30
N ASP A 133 -2.29 10.26 23.49
CA ASP A 133 -1.83 11.44 22.74
C ASP A 133 -2.29 11.39 21.28
N VAL A 134 -2.56 10.18 20.76
CA VAL A 134 -3.11 9.91 19.43
C VAL A 134 -4.04 8.71 19.44
N VAL A 135 -4.99 8.67 18.51
CA VAL A 135 -5.83 7.51 18.18
C VAL A 135 -5.51 7.04 16.78
N VAL A 136 -5.26 5.75 16.61
CA VAL A 136 -4.99 5.13 15.31
C VAL A 136 -5.95 3.98 15.08
N ALA A 137 -6.68 4.02 13.97
CA ALA A 137 -7.68 3.02 13.61
C ALA A 137 -7.30 2.23 12.35
N ALA A 138 -7.58 0.94 12.39
CA ALA A 138 -7.43 -0.01 11.30
C ALA A 138 -8.56 -1.04 11.36
N LEU A 139 -8.45 -2.09 10.53
CA LEU A 139 -9.29 -3.27 10.68
C LEU A 139 -8.99 -3.94 12.04
N ASP A 140 -10.04 -4.18 12.82
CA ASP A 140 -10.06 -4.93 14.07
C ASP A 140 -11.23 -5.92 14.00
N ARG A 141 -10.96 -7.20 13.72
CA ARG A 141 -12.01 -8.23 13.66
C ARG A 141 -12.59 -8.58 15.04
N GLU A 142 -11.87 -8.25 16.10
CA GLU A 142 -12.28 -8.44 17.49
C GLU A 142 -12.77 -7.13 18.12
N LEU A 143 -13.25 -6.20 17.28
CA LEU A 143 -13.72 -4.89 17.71
C LEU A 143 -14.87 -5.04 18.71
N THR A 144 -14.80 -4.25 19.79
CA THR A 144 -15.88 -4.15 20.77
C THR A 144 -16.37 -2.71 20.88
N TYR A 145 -17.61 -2.54 21.34
CA TYR A 145 -18.12 -1.21 21.68
C TYR A 145 -17.25 -0.49 22.72
N ALA A 146 -16.66 -1.24 23.66
CA ALA A 146 -15.76 -0.66 24.67
C ALA A 146 -14.52 0.00 24.03
N ARG A 147 -13.90 -0.66 23.05
CA ARG A 147 -12.76 -0.08 22.30
C ARG A 147 -13.19 1.15 21.49
N LEU A 148 -14.33 1.08 20.80
CA LEU A 148 -14.87 2.25 20.08
C LEU A 148 -15.13 3.42 21.02
N ARG A 149 -15.69 3.16 22.21
CA ARG A 149 -15.97 4.18 23.22
C ARG A 149 -14.68 4.85 23.70
N GLU A 150 -13.64 4.09 24.05
CA GLU A 150 -12.37 4.69 24.49
C GLU A 150 -11.72 5.52 23.37
N ALA A 151 -11.68 5.01 22.14
CA ALA A 151 -11.20 5.78 20.99
C ALA A 151 -12.01 7.07 20.76
N THR A 152 -13.34 7.00 20.81
CA THR A 152 -14.25 8.16 20.66
C THR A 152 -13.99 9.21 21.74
N LEU A 153 -13.89 8.79 23.01
CA LEU A 153 -13.62 9.70 24.13
C LEU A 153 -12.24 10.35 24.02
N ALA A 154 -11.24 9.62 23.51
CA ALA A 154 -9.91 10.19 23.25
C ALA A 154 -10.00 11.26 22.16
N ILE A 155 -10.69 10.99 21.06
CA ILE A 155 -10.86 11.94 19.95
C ILE A 155 -11.59 13.21 20.42
N PHE A 156 -12.62 13.12 21.27
CA PHE A 156 -13.28 14.30 21.84
C PHE A 156 -12.37 15.18 22.71
N ARG A 157 -11.25 14.64 23.23
CA ARG A 157 -10.23 15.44 23.92
C ARG A 157 -9.35 16.24 22.95
N GLY A 158 -9.54 16.09 21.64
CA GLY A 158 -8.79 16.80 20.60
C GLY A 158 -7.43 16.17 20.26
N VAL A 159 -7.21 14.90 20.63
CA VAL A 159 -5.99 14.17 20.23
C VAL A 159 -6.02 13.85 18.73
N GLY A 160 -4.85 13.65 18.13
CA GLY A 160 -4.78 13.34 16.69
C GLY A 160 -5.51 12.04 16.35
N PHE A 161 -6.31 12.07 15.28
CA PHE A 161 -7.08 10.91 14.80
C PHE A 161 -6.54 10.45 13.43
N PHE A 162 -6.05 9.22 13.38
CA PHE A 162 -5.39 8.65 12.21
C PHE A 162 -5.99 7.31 11.80
N ALA A 163 -5.86 6.95 10.53
CA ALA A 163 -6.28 5.67 10.00
C ALA A 163 -5.19 5.03 9.14
N THR A 164 -5.05 3.71 9.19
CA THR A 164 -4.09 3.01 8.31
C THR A 164 -4.56 3.05 6.87
N ASN A 165 -5.85 2.83 6.60
CA ASN A 165 -6.49 2.94 5.29
C ASN A 165 -8.00 3.14 5.48
N LEU A 166 -8.71 3.46 4.40
CA LEU A 166 -10.16 3.71 4.41
C LEU A 166 -10.94 2.68 3.56
N ASP A 167 -10.36 1.49 3.34
CA ASP A 167 -10.97 0.47 2.50
C ASP A 167 -12.32 0.06 3.09
N ARG A 168 -13.39 0.22 2.31
CA ARG A 168 -14.77 -0.04 2.76
C ARG A 168 -15.01 -1.51 3.06
N ASN A 169 -14.43 -2.39 2.24
CA ASN A 169 -14.69 -3.83 2.26
C ASN A 169 -13.39 -4.62 2.30
N LEU A 170 -13.41 -5.74 3.04
CA LEU A 170 -12.42 -6.80 3.03
C LEU A 170 -12.99 -7.99 2.24
N PRO A 171 -12.33 -8.45 1.16
CA PRO A 171 -12.69 -9.70 0.51
C PRO A 171 -12.43 -10.91 1.43
N THR A 172 -13.42 -11.78 1.58
CA THR A 172 -13.34 -13.06 2.31
C THR A 172 -13.94 -14.19 1.47
N GLU A 173 -13.83 -15.44 1.94
CA GLU A 173 -14.44 -16.60 1.27
C GLU A 173 -15.98 -16.51 1.22
N ASP A 174 -16.59 -15.91 2.26
CA ASP A 174 -18.04 -15.71 2.37
C ASP A 174 -18.56 -14.48 1.60
N GLY A 175 -17.67 -13.68 1.00
CA GLY A 175 -18.00 -12.49 0.23
C GLY A 175 -17.30 -11.23 0.73
N LEU A 176 -17.97 -10.08 0.66
CA LEU A 176 -17.41 -8.80 1.10
C LEU A 176 -17.78 -8.54 2.56
N ALA A 177 -16.78 -8.58 3.45
CA ALA A 177 -16.92 -8.21 4.85
C ALA A 177 -16.56 -6.73 5.07
N PRO A 178 -16.94 -6.11 6.21
CA PRO A 178 -16.52 -4.75 6.54
C PRO A 178 -14.98 -4.62 6.61
N GLY A 179 -14.45 -3.61 5.92
CA GLY A 179 -13.04 -3.25 5.96
C GLY A 179 -12.71 -2.22 7.06
N ALA A 180 -11.47 -1.75 7.10
CA ALA A 180 -11.03 -0.73 8.07
C ALA A 180 -11.85 0.55 7.97
N GLY A 181 -12.25 0.94 6.75
CA GLY A 181 -13.07 2.12 6.49
C GLY A 181 -14.42 2.09 7.22
N ALA A 182 -15.01 0.91 7.46
CA ALA A 182 -16.26 0.80 8.21
C ALA A 182 -16.09 1.13 9.70
N ILE A 183 -14.99 0.67 10.30
CA ILE A 183 -14.64 0.96 11.70
C ILE A 183 -14.30 2.45 11.85
N VAL A 184 -13.50 2.96 10.93
CA VAL A 184 -13.12 4.38 10.88
C VAL A 184 -14.35 5.27 10.70
N ALA A 185 -15.28 4.90 9.83
CA ALA A 185 -16.53 5.63 9.64
C ALA A 185 -17.40 5.65 10.90
N ALA A 186 -17.40 4.59 11.72
CA ALA A 186 -18.11 4.59 13.00
C ALA A 186 -17.53 5.64 13.97
N LEU A 187 -16.20 5.76 14.05
CA LEU A 187 -15.53 6.78 14.85
C LEU A 187 -15.74 8.19 14.29
N GLU A 188 -15.63 8.38 12.97
CA GLU A 188 -15.92 9.66 12.31
C GLU A 188 -17.37 10.09 12.55
N THR A 189 -18.33 9.17 12.45
CA THR A 189 -19.76 9.45 12.70
C THR A 189 -19.99 9.85 14.16
N ALA A 190 -19.36 9.15 15.11
CA ALA A 190 -19.54 9.42 16.53
C ALA A 190 -18.91 10.75 16.96
N THR A 191 -17.81 11.17 16.31
CA THR A 191 -16.99 12.31 16.76
C THR A 191 -17.16 13.56 15.89
N GLY A 192 -17.60 13.41 14.64
CA GLY A 192 -17.57 14.45 13.61
C GLY A 192 -16.16 14.79 13.10
N VAL A 193 -15.13 14.05 13.53
CA VAL A 193 -13.73 14.32 13.20
C VAL A 193 -13.27 13.37 12.09
N LYS A 194 -12.72 13.93 11.01
CA LYS A 194 -12.13 13.15 9.93
C LYS A 194 -10.73 12.66 10.30
N PRO A 195 -10.40 11.38 10.03
CA PRO A 195 -9.06 10.88 10.23
C PRO A 195 -8.11 11.38 9.15
N VAL A 196 -6.82 11.39 9.44
CA VAL A 196 -5.76 11.40 8.42
C VAL A 196 -5.40 9.96 8.08
N ALA A 197 -5.56 9.57 6.81
CA ALA A 197 -5.24 8.24 6.31
C ALA A 197 -3.81 8.18 5.72
N PHE A 198 -3.20 7.00 5.73
CA PHE A 198 -1.83 6.80 5.22
C PHE A 198 -1.71 5.78 4.08
N GLY A 199 -2.65 4.84 4.00
CA GLY A 199 -2.69 3.79 2.98
C GLY A 199 -3.13 4.32 1.61
N LYS A 200 -3.03 3.47 0.59
CA LYS A 200 -3.50 3.77 -0.77
C LYS A 200 -4.98 4.19 -0.73
N PRO A 201 -5.41 5.22 -1.50
CA PRO A 201 -4.68 5.92 -2.57
C PRO A 201 -3.72 7.04 -2.14
N GLU A 202 -3.44 7.22 -0.85
CA GLU A 202 -2.56 8.32 -0.44
C GLU A 202 -1.14 8.15 -1.03
N PRO A 203 -0.60 9.16 -1.74
CA PRO A 203 0.69 9.05 -2.42
C PRO A 203 1.86 8.86 -1.44
N GLY A 204 1.67 9.21 -0.17
CA GLY A 204 2.65 9.04 0.89
C GLY A 204 3.16 7.60 1.02
N MET A 205 2.30 6.60 0.81
CA MET A 205 2.67 5.19 0.85
C MET A 205 3.60 4.79 -0.31
N PHE A 206 3.38 5.34 -1.51
CA PHE A 206 4.27 5.12 -2.66
C PHE A 206 5.60 5.87 -2.50
N HIS A 207 5.58 7.11 -1.99
CA HIS A 207 6.81 7.82 -1.65
C HIS A 207 7.63 7.09 -0.58
N TYR A 208 6.96 6.45 0.38
CA TYR A 208 7.61 5.59 1.36
C TYR A 208 8.29 4.39 0.69
N ALA A 209 7.60 3.72 -0.24
CA ALA A 209 8.16 2.63 -1.02
C ALA A 209 9.36 3.07 -1.89
N LEU A 210 9.29 4.22 -2.56
CA LEU A 210 10.40 4.76 -3.36
C LEU A 210 11.66 5.02 -2.52
N ARG A 211 11.50 5.58 -1.33
CA ARG A 211 12.62 5.79 -0.39
C ARG A 211 13.25 4.47 0.04
N ARG A 212 12.43 3.43 0.27
CA ARG A 212 12.91 2.10 0.64
C ARG A 212 13.58 1.37 -0.52
N LEU A 213 13.05 1.49 -1.74
CA LEU A 213 13.67 0.99 -2.97
C LEU A 213 14.97 1.74 -3.30
N ASN A 214 15.14 2.96 -2.77
CA ASN A 214 16.21 3.88 -3.16
C ASN A 214 16.27 4.09 -4.69
N ALA A 215 15.09 4.27 -5.30
CA ALA A 215 14.92 4.41 -6.74
C ALA A 215 14.09 5.65 -7.09
N PRO A 216 14.38 6.34 -8.21
CA PRO A 216 13.59 7.48 -8.64
C PRO A 216 12.26 7.02 -9.25
N ALA A 217 11.21 7.83 -9.08
CA ALA A 217 9.85 7.47 -9.48
C ALA A 217 9.69 7.21 -10.98
N ASP A 218 10.49 7.88 -11.82
CA ASP A 218 10.50 7.79 -13.29
C ASP A 218 11.11 6.47 -13.82
N LEU A 219 11.68 5.64 -12.94
CA LEU A 219 12.19 4.31 -13.28
C LEU A 219 11.44 3.18 -12.55
N VAL A 220 10.41 3.50 -11.78
CA VAL A 220 9.65 2.53 -10.99
C VAL A 220 8.22 2.45 -11.50
N ALA A 221 7.66 1.25 -11.55
CA ALA A 221 6.24 1.06 -11.81
C ALA A 221 5.52 0.40 -10.63
N ALA A 222 4.36 0.95 -10.28
CA ALA A 222 3.40 0.31 -9.40
C ALA A 222 2.49 -0.63 -10.21
N ILE A 223 2.33 -1.87 -9.73
CA ILE A 223 1.49 -2.89 -10.34
C ILE A 223 0.28 -3.12 -9.43
N GLY A 224 -0.92 -2.91 -9.97
CA GLY A 224 -2.17 -2.93 -9.21
C GLY A 224 -3.37 -3.42 -10.01
N ASP A 225 -4.41 -3.91 -9.34
CA ASP A 225 -5.67 -4.32 -9.94
C ASP A 225 -6.81 -3.32 -9.67
N ARG A 226 -6.59 -2.34 -8.78
CA ARG A 226 -7.60 -1.35 -8.39
C ARG A 226 -7.28 0.05 -8.86
N ILE A 227 -8.24 0.66 -9.55
CA ILE A 227 -8.15 2.05 -10.00
C ILE A 227 -8.10 3.02 -8.81
N ASP A 228 -9.02 2.86 -7.86
CA ASP A 228 -9.29 3.81 -6.78
C ASP A 228 -8.22 3.83 -5.68
N THR A 229 -7.35 2.82 -5.63
CA THR A 229 -6.22 2.75 -4.69
C THR A 229 -4.88 2.76 -5.43
N ASP A 230 -4.62 1.76 -6.28
CA ASP A 230 -3.27 1.49 -6.76
C ASP A 230 -2.89 2.46 -7.88
N ILE A 231 -3.74 2.56 -8.90
CA ILE A 231 -3.43 3.36 -10.09
C ILE A 231 -3.47 4.85 -9.74
N ILE A 232 -4.55 5.32 -9.10
CA ILE A 232 -4.66 6.73 -8.70
C ILE A 232 -3.56 7.11 -7.72
N GLY A 233 -3.27 6.27 -6.71
CA GLY A 233 -2.26 6.59 -5.71
C GLY A 233 -0.84 6.63 -6.27
N ALA A 234 -0.50 5.70 -7.17
CA ALA A 234 0.79 5.68 -7.84
C ALA A 234 0.97 6.87 -8.80
N GLN A 235 -0.06 7.21 -9.58
CA GLN A 235 -0.06 8.40 -10.45
C GLN A 235 0.10 9.68 -9.64
N ALA A 236 -0.59 9.80 -8.49
CA ALA A 236 -0.45 10.94 -7.59
C ALA A 236 0.97 11.05 -6.98
N ALA A 237 1.69 9.93 -6.88
CA ALA A 237 3.08 9.88 -6.44
C ALA A 237 4.10 10.02 -7.59
N GLY A 238 3.65 10.21 -8.84
CA GLY A 238 4.51 10.31 -10.02
C GLY A 238 5.20 9.00 -10.40
N VAL A 239 4.70 7.86 -9.92
CA VAL A 239 5.19 6.52 -10.25
C VAL A 239 4.45 6.01 -11.48
N HIS A 240 5.16 5.34 -12.39
CA HIS A 240 4.50 4.70 -13.53
C HIS A 240 3.52 3.62 -13.08
N THR A 241 2.50 3.34 -13.88
CA THR A 241 1.45 2.39 -13.50
C THR A 241 1.26 1.29 -14.52
N ILE A 242 1.17 0.07 -13.99
CA ILE A 242 0.85 -1.14 -14.73
C ILE A 242 -0.41 -1.74 -14.08
N ALA A 243 -1.51 -1.72 -14.81
CA ALA A 243 -2.73 -2.39 -14.36
C ALA A 243 -2.73 -3.87 -14.73
N VAL A 244 -3.16 -4.73 -13.81
CA VAL A 244 -3.46 -6.14 -14.10
C VAL A 244 -4.95 -6.42 -13.97
N LEU A 245 -5.46 -7.39 -14.74
CA LEU A 245 -6.89 -7.69 -14.86
C LEU A 245 -7.30 -8.93 -14.04
N THR A 246 -6.46 -9.32 -13.09
CA THR A 246 -6.66 -10.49 -12.22
C THR A 246 -7.51 -10.21 -10.98
N GLY A 247 -7.89 -8.95 -10.75
CA GLY A 247 -8.57 -8.52 -9.52
C GLY A 247 -9.89 -7.79 -9.75
N VAL A 248 -10.03 -6.60 -9.18
CA VAL A 248 -11.30 -5.89 -9.01
C VAL A 248 -11.71 -5.07 -10.23
N SER A 249 -10.83 -4.22 -10.75
CA SER A 249 -11.21 -3.31 -11.85
C SER A 249 -11.25 -4.02 -13.20
N THR A 250 -12.24 -3.66 -14.00
CA THR A 250 -12.47 -4.21 -15.34
C THR A 250 -11.64 -3.48 -16.40
N VAL A 251 -11.44 -4.14 -17.55
CA VAL A 251 -10.82 -3.52 -18.74
C VAL A 251 -11.53 -2.24 -19.14
N GLY A 252 -12.88 -2.25 -19.11
CA GLY A 252 -13.69 -1.09 -19.47
C GLY A 252 -13.40 0.11 -18.59
N GLU A 253 -13.35 -0.10 -17.27
CA GLU A 253 -13.03 0.95 -16.29
C GLU A 253 -11.60 1.48 -16.46
N MET A 254 -10.62 0.58 -16.63
CA MET A 254 -9.21 0.95 -16.84
C MET A 254 -9.00 1.74 -18.13
N LEU A 255 -9.74 1.45 -19.19
CA LEU A 255 -9.71 2.21 -20.45
C LEU A 255 -10.50 3.52 -20.37
N ALA A 256 -11.49 3.60 -19.49
CA ALA A 256 -12.33 4.78 -19.29
C ALA A 256 -11.65 5.84 -18.41
N MET A 257 -10.88 5.44 -17.39
CA MET A 257 -10.23 6.37 -16.45
C MET A 257 -9.23 7.32 -17.13
N ARG A 258 -8.99 8.47 -16.50
CA ARG A 258 -8.01 9.48 -16.94
C ARG A 258 -7.26 10.05 -15.73
N PRO A 259 -5.92 10.17 -15.77
CA PRO A 259 -5.04 9.58 -16.78
C PRO A 259 -5.11 8.04 -16.76
N ARG A 260 -4.88 7.41 -17.92
CA ARG A 260 -4.90 5.94 -18.02
C ARG A 260 -3.65 5.36 -17.37
N PRO A 261 -3.69 4.10 -16.90
CA PRO A 261 -2.45 3.40 -16.62
C PRO A 261 -1.60 3.30 -17.89
N GLU A 262 -0.28 3.41 -17.73
CA GLU A 262 0.66 3.39 -18.86
C GLU A 262 0.65 2.02 -19.58
N TRP A 263 0.50 0.94 -18.81
CA TRP A 263 0.36 -0.41 -19.35
C TRP A 263 -0.78 -1.18 -18.68
N VAL A 264 -1.39 -2.10 -19.43
CA VAL A 264 -2.45 -2.99 -18.94
C VAL A 264 -2.14 -4.41 -19.41
N PHE A 265 -2.13 -5.37 -18.49
CA PHE A 265 -1.88 -6.78 -18.77
C PHE A 265 -2.98 -7.69 -18.19
N PRO A 266 -3.25 -8.85 -18.82
CA PRO A 266 -4.14 -9.85 -18.22
C PRO A 266 -3.70 -10.28 -16.82
N GLY A 267 -2.39 -10.51 -16.62
CA GLY A 267 -1.79 -10.78 -15.32
C GLY A 267 -0.25 -10.73 -15.38
N LEU A 268 0.39 -11.22 -14.32
CA LEU A 268 1.86 -11.17 -14.19
C LEU A 268 2.59 -12.07 -15.19
N ARG A 269 1.97 -13.15 -15.67
CA ARG A 269 2.54 -14.02 -16.70
C ARG A 269 2.79 -13.26 -18.01
N GLU A 270 1.82 -12.48 -18.46
CA GLU A 270 1.95 -11.71 -19.70
C GLU A 270 2.91 -10.53 -19.52
N LEU A 271 2.92 -9.93 -18.33
CA LEU A 271 3.88 -8.89 -17.98
C LEU A 271 5.32 -9.44 -17.98
N ASP A 272 5.57 -10.61 -17.39
CA ASP A 272 6.87 -11.29 -17.42
C ASP A 272 7.37 -11.46 -18.86
N ALA A 273 6.53 -12.04 -19.72
CA ALA A 273 6.88 -12.24 -21.12
C ALA A 273 7.19 -10.92 -21.84
N ALA A 274 6.41 -9.87 -21.58
CA ALA A 274 6.60 -8.56 -22.20
C ALA A 274 7.89 -7.87 -21.72
N TYR A 275 8.13 -7.83 -20.41
CA TYR A 275 9.26 -7.15 -19.79
C TYR A 275 10.60 -7.84 -20.14
N PHE A 276 10.64 -9.18 -20.15
CA PHE A 276 11.88 -9.94 -20.37
C PHE A 276 12.12 -10.41 -21.82
N SER A 277 11.20 -10.16 -22.76
CA SER A 277 11.40 -10.53 -24.16
C SER A 277 12.64 -9.83 -24.76
N ARG A 278 13.69 -10.61 -25.10
CA ARG A 278 15.03 -10.24 -25.63
C ARG A 278 16.20 -10.10 -24.61
N GLN A 279 16.18 -10.81 -23.48
CA GLN A 279 17.39 -11.03 -22.67
C GLN A 279 18.17 -12.32 -23.02
N CYS A 280 17.80 -13.02 -24.10
CA CYS A 280 18.61 -14.09 -24.71
C CYS A 280 19.22 -13.62 -26.03
#